data_AF-A0A5F2HX39-F1
#
_entry.id   AF-A0A5F2HX39-F1
#
_cell.length_a   1.000
_cell.length_b   1.000
_cell.length_c   1.000
_cell.angle_alpha   90.00
_cell.angle_beta   90.00
_cell.angle_gamma   90.00
#
_symmetry.space_group_name_H-M   'P 1'
#
loop_
_entity.id
_entity.type
_entity.pdbx_description
1 polymer ?
#
loop_
_entity_poly.entity_id
_entity_poly.type
_entity_poly.pdbx_seq_one_letter_code
_entity_poly.pdbx_strand_id
1 'polypeptide(L)' 'MADDLGLGGGANPSRRAQRVETGESPVDVPLADKIVAITGGRVTLEDLHMTRREWLAANSEAAA' A
#
# COMPACT_ATOMS: atom_id res chain seq x y z
N MET A 1 -12.21 4.10 -2.52
CA MET A 1 -10.80 3.63 -2.48
C MET A 1 -10.66 2.28 -1.80
N ALA A 2 -10.99 2.11 -0.51
CA ALA A 2 -10.83 0.80 0.16
C ALA A 2 -11.71 -0.32 -0.45
N ASP A 3 -12.96 -0.03 -0.79
CA ASP A 3 -13.85 -0.99 -1.47
C ASP A 3 -13.37 -1.30 -2.91
N ASP A 4 -12.91 -0.29 -3.65
CA ASP A 4 -12.39 -0.46 -5.02
C ASP A 4 -11.13 -1.34 -5.07
N LEU A 5 -10.34 -1.33 -4.00
CA LEU A 5 -9.14 -2.16 -3.85
C LEU A 5 -9.45 -3.58 -3.35
N GLY A 6 -10.71 -3.89 -3.06
CA GLY A 6 -11.10 -5.17 -2.43
C GLY A 6 -10.62 -5.29 -0.98
N LEU A 7 -10.29 -4.16 -0.34
CA LEU A 7 -9.89 -4.11 1.08
C LEU A 7 -11.10 -3.95 2.02
N GLY A 8 -12.30 -3.75 1.47
CA GLY A 8 -13.57 -3.58 2.18
C GLY A 8 -14.02 -4.77 3.03
N GLY A 9 -13.55 -5.98 2.74
CA GLY A 9 -13.87 -7.18 3.50
C GLY A 9 -13.00 -7.31 4.76
N GLY A 10 -13.52 -6.90 5.92
CA GLY A 10 -12.86 -7.11 7.22
C GLY A 10 -13.08 -5.98 8.22
N ALA A 11 -12.45 -6.10 9.40
CA ALA A 11 -12.48 -5.04 10.41
C ALA A 11 -11.63 -3.84 9.96
N ASN A 12 -12.27 -2.66 9.89
CA ASN A 12 -11.65 -1.34 9.63
C ASN A 12 -10.90 -1.20 8.28
N PRO A 13 -11.63 -1.26 7.15
CA PRO A 13 -11.06 -1.18 5.79
C PRO A 13 -10.31 0.13 5.53
N SER A 14 -10.72 1.24 6.14
CA SER A 14 -10.03 2.54 6.04
C SER A 14 -8.62 2.48 6.61
N ARG A 15 -8.42 1.82 7.76
CA ARG A 15 -7.09 1.66 8.34
C ARG A 15 -6.21 0.75 7.47
N ARG A 16 -6.82 -0.21 6.77
CA ARG A 16 -6.09 -1.11 5.88
C ARG A 16 -5.59 -0.39 4.62
N ALA A 17 -6.42 0.47 4.02
CA ALA A 17 -6.01 1.39 2.96
C ALA A 17 -4.90 2.34 3.44
N GLN A 18 -5.14 2.98 4.60
CA GLN A 18 -4.13 3.46 5.58
C GLN A 18 -2.71 2.93 5.35
N ARG A 19 -2.54 1.69 5.78
CA ARG A 19 -1.25 1.02 5.89
C ARG A 19 -0.62 0.73 4.53
N VAL A 20 -1.43 0.56 3.49
CA VAL A 20 -0.94 0.37 2.12
C VAL A 20 -0.41 1.68 1.58
N GLU A 21 -1.16 2.78 1.76
CA GLU A 21 -0.77 4.12 1.31
C GLU A 21 0.52 4.62 1.98
N THR A 22 0.73 4.29 3.25
CA THR A 22 1.94 4.68 3.99
C THR A 22 3.11 3.73 3.80
N GLY A 23 2.94 2.63 3.05
CA GLY A 23 3.96 1.59 2.91
C GLY A 23 4.18 0.74 4.17
N GLU A 24 3.34 0.88 5.21
CA GLU A 24 3.39 0.05 6.42
C GLU A 24 3.09 -1.42 6.12
N SER A 25 2.10 -1.67 5.26
CA SER A 25 1.72 -3.02 4.84
C SER A 25 2.33 -3.34 3.49
N PRO A 26 2.85 -4.56 3.29
CA PRO A 26 3.23 -5.01 1.96
C PRO A 26 2.01 -5.08 1.04
N VAL A 27 2.26 -4.83 -0.25
CA VAL A 27 1.28 -4.94 -1.34
C VAL A 27 1.64 -6.19 -2.15
N ASP A 28 0.70 -7.12 -2.30
CA ASP A 28 0.89 -8.29 -3.15
C ASP A 28 0.61 -7.96 -4.63
N VAL A 29 1.00 -8.86 -5.53
CA VAL A 29 0.88 -8.64 -6.99
C VAL A 29 -0.55 -8.29 -7.41
N PRO A 30 -1.60 -9.03 -7.00
CA PRO A 30 -2.97 -8.71 -7.41
C PRO A 30 -3.47 -7.35 -6.91
N LEU A 31 -3.06 -6.90 -5.72
CA LEU A 31 -3.41 -5.58 -5.21
C LEU A 31 -2.64 -4.47 -5.93
N ALA A 32 -1.35 -4.70 -6.21
CA ALA A 32 -0.52 -3.75 -6.96
C ALA A 32 -1.09 -3.50 -8.36
N ASP A 33 -1.47 -4.56 -9.09
CA ASP A 33 -2.09 -4.46 -10.41
C ASP A 33 -3.39 -3.63 -10.38
N LYS A 34 -4.23 -3.83 -9.35
CA LYS A 34 -5.45 -3.04 -9.15
C LYS A 34 -5.16 -1.57 -8.88
N ILE A 35 -4.16 -1.26 -8.05
CA ILE A 35 -3.76 0.12 -7.75
C ILE A 35 -3.28 0.82 -9.03
N VAL A 36 -2.42 0.16 -9.80
CA VAL A 36 -1.92 0.70 -11.08
C VAL A 36 -3.09 0.94 -12.06
N ALA A 37 -4.03 -0.01 -12.16
CA ALA A 37 -5.19 0.10 -13.05
C ALA A 37 -6.14 1.24 -12.64
N ILE A 38 -6.53 1.33 -11.36
CA ILE A 38 -7.46 2.35 -10.85
C ILE A 38 -6.87 3.76 -10.94
N THR A 39 -5.56 3.88 -10.74
CA THR A 39 -4.87 5.17 -10.81
C THR A 39 -4.52 5.59 -12.25
N GLY A 40 -4.79 4.74 -13.25
CA GLY A 40 -4.42 4.98 -14.64
C GLY A 40 -2.90 5.11 -14.83
N GLY A 41 -2.11 4.38 -14.03
CA GLY A 41 -0.65 4.42 -14.05
C GLY A 41 -0.01 5.63 -13.37
N ARG A 42 -0.79 6.49 -12.69
CA ARG A 42 -0.22 7.58 -11.85
C ARG A 42 0.54 7.06 -10.64
N VAL A 43 0.18 5.86 -10.17
CA VAL A 43 0.96 5.09 -9.21
C VAL A 43 1.51 3.89 -9.95
N THR A 44 2.82 3.72 -9.91
CA THR A 44 3.55 2.62 -10.55
C THR A 44 3.99 1.58 -9.52
N LEU A 45 4.48 0.42 -10.00
CA LEU A 45 5.10 -0.58 -9.14
C LEU A 45 6.34 -0.06 -8.42
N GLU A 46 7.10 0.83 -9.08
CA GLU A 46 8.27 1.46 -8.50
C GLU A 46 7.87 2.38 -7.33
N ASP A 47 6.81 3.18 -7.50
CA ASP A 47 6.31 4.04 -6.43
C ASP A 47 5.91 3.23 -5.19
N LEU A 48 5.15 2.14 -5.39
CA LEU A 48 4.75 1.23 -4.31
C LEU A 48 5.97 0.61 -3.61
N HIS A 49 6.98 0.21 -4.38
CA HIS A 49 8.22 -0.33 -3.83
C HIS A 49 8.99 0.71 -3.01
N MET A 50 9.13 1.92 -3.54
CA MET A 50 9.83 3.02 -2.90
C MET A 50 9.14 3.46 -1.61
N THR A 51 7.81 3.63 -1.62
CA THR A 51 7.04 3.95 -0.40
C THR A 51 7.24 2.89 0.68
N ARG A 52 7.26 1.59 0.31
CA ARG A 52 7.56 0.52 1.28
C ARG A 52 8.98 0.62 1.83
N ARG A 53 9.97 0.90 0.98
CA ARG A 53 11.37 1.05 1.39
C ARG A 53 11.57 2.24 2.33
N GLU A 54 10.93 3.36 2.05
CA GLU A 54 10.96 4.56 2.90
C GLU A 54 10.37 4.27 4.28
N TRP A 55 9.22 3.58 4.33
CA TRP A 55 8.63 3.15 5.60
C TRP A 55 9.57 2.23 6.37
N LEU A 56 10.16 1.24 5.69
CA LEU A 56 11.10 0.31 6.31
C LEU A 56 12.34 1.03 6.84
N ALA A 57 12.93 1.95 6.09
CA ALA A 57 14.07 2.73 6.55
C ALA A 57 13.72 3.52 7.82
N ALA A 58 12.63 4.29 7.79
CA ALA A 58 12.18 5.11 8.90
C ALA A 58 11.81 4.31 10.17
N ASN A 59 11.33 3.06 10.03
CA ASN A 59 10.92 2.22 11.15
C ASN A 59 11.97 1.17 11.54
N SER A 60 12.99 0.93 10.71
CA SER A 60 14.13 0.08 11.05
C SER A 60 15.08 0.75 12.05
N GLU A 61 15.23 2.07 12.02
CA GLU A 61 15.96 2.83 13.05
C GLU A 61 15.21 2.91 14.38
N ALA A 62 13.87 2.78 14.37
CA ALA A 62 13.07 2.75 15.59
C ALA A 62 13.13 1.39 16.33
N ALA A 63 13.74 0.37 15.72
CA ALA A 63 13.82 -1.00 16.24
C ALA A 63 15.25 -1.42 16.65
N ALA A 64 16.23 -0.50 16.57
CA ALA A 64 17.61 -0.68 17.04
C ALA A 64 17.83 0.01 18.39
#